data_AF-A0A3A8P7H6-F1
#
_entry.id   AF-A0A3A8P7H6-F1
#
_cell.length_a   1.000
_cell.length_b   1.000
_cell.length_c   1.000
_cell.angle_alpha   90.00
_cell.angle_beta   90.00
_cell.angle_gamma   90.00
#
_symmetry.space_group_name_H-M   'P 1'
#
loop_
_entity.id
_entity.type
_entity.pdbx_description
1 polymer ?
#
loop_
_entity_poly.entity_id
_entity_poly.type
_entity_poly.pdbx_seq_one_letter_code
_entity_poly.pdbx_strand_id
1 'polypeptide(L)'
;MKDVLRLLLTEAPESPSLDSVEAWWRRHLAVLPRFPAPADQALASGFRMDRLGFAFASGYHAALRSLFPQLPGDQRGALCATEPGGGHPNAIETTLTPEGTGWRLDGQKTYVTLGTHAEVLLVVATEGRDAQGRNRLRMVKVDAKRPGVNVEPLPALSFVPEVPHAALRLEGVTVSAEDVLPGDGYTRYLRPFRTAEDCHVNLAVLGWLVKVGRRCGWPVALREELVSLAVLMRALAQEDPSDPGVHVALGGAFTQLQRALERCETAWEGVDVETRERWQRDRRLLELASRVRMMRLESARQKLAGGGSDD
;
A
#
# COMPACT_ATOMS: atom_id res chain seq x y z
N MET A 1 -2.31 -20.52 1.47
CA MET A 1 -1.76 -20.74 0.10
C MET A 1 -2.68 -21.54 -0.83
N LYS A 2 -3.07 -22.78 -0.49
CA LYS A 2 -3.90 -23.62 -1.39
C LYS A 2 -5.20 -22.93 -1.85
N ASP A 3 -5.86 -22.19 -0.95
CA ASP A 3 -7.15 -21.56 -1.25
C ASP A 3 -7.06 -20.39 -2.23
N VAL A 4 -6.02 -19.53 -2.11
CA VAL A 4 -5.87 -18.39 -3.02
C VAL A 4 -5.40 -18.86 -4.40
N LEU A 5 -4.54 -19.88 -4.47
CA LEU A 5 -4.17 -20.49 -5.77
C LEU A 5 -5.38 -21.13 -6.44
N ARG A 6 -6.22 -21.83 -5.67
CA ARG A 6 -7.49 -22.37 -6.19
C ARG A 6 -8.38 -21.26 -6.73
N LEU A 7 -8.51 -20.13 -6.02
CA LEU A 7 -9.24 -18.97 -6.52
C LEU A 7 -8.67 -18.48 -7.87
N LEU A 8 -7.36 -18.23 -7.92
CA LEU A 8 -6.70 -17.70 -9.12
C LEU A 8 -6.82 -18.63 -10.33
N LEU A 9 -6.80 -19.94 -10.11
CA LEU A 9 -6.74 -20.95 -11.18
C LEU A 9 -8.11 -21.46 -11.61
N THR A 10 -9.11 -21.50 -10.72
CA THR A 10 -10.37 -22.22 -10.97
C THR A 10 -11.61 -21.34 -10.96
N GLU A 11 -11.61 -20.19 -10.27
CA GLU A 11 -12.81 -19.35 -10.21
C GLU A 11 -12.99 -18.51 -11.47
N ALA A 12 -14.23 -18.11 -11.77
CA ALA A 12 -14.56 -17.32 -12.95
C ALA A 12 -13.77 -15.99 -12.95
N PRO A 13 -13.02 -15.67 -14.02
CA PRO A 13 -12.27 -14.42 -14.14
C PRO A 13 -13.17 -13.22 -14.50
N GLU A 14 -14.46 -13.42 -14.76
CA GLU A 14 -15.39 -12.33 -15.02
C GLU A 14 -15.73 -11.59 -13.72
N SER A 15 -15.87 -10.27 -13.80
CA SER A 15 -16.46 -9.50 -12.70
C SER A 15 -17.22 -8.31 -13.26
N PRO A 16 -18.39 -7.96 -12.68
CA PRO A 16 -19.10 -6.75 -13.05
C PRO A 16 -18.22 -5.50 -12.90
N SER A 17 -18.41 -4.52 -13.78
CA SER A 17 -17.76 -3.22 -13.67
C SER A 17 -18.04 -2.57 -12.32
N LEU A 18 -17.04 -1.85 -11.80
CA LEU A 18 -17.13 -1.05 -10.58
C LEU A 18 -17.30 0.42 -10.94
N ASP A 19 -18.33 1.06 -10.42
CA ASP A 19 -18.69 2.46 -10.73
C ASP A 19 -18.18 3.48 -9.70
N SER A 20 -17.71 3.00 -8.54
CA SER A 20 -17.44 3.85 -7.38
C SER A 20 -16.47 3.20 -6.39
N VAL A 21 -15.87 4.02 -5.52
CA VAL A 21 -15.09 3.56 -4.37
C VAL A 21 -15.95 2.70 -3.43
N GLU A 22 -17.25 2.98 -3.30
CA GLU A 22 -18.16 2.17 -2.46
C GLU A 22 -18.46 0.80 -3.08
N ALA A 23 -18.58 0.71 -4.41
CA ALA A 23 -18.69 -0.58 -5.09
C ALA A 23 -17.40 -1.40 -4.93
N TRP A 24 -16.23 -0.76 -5.07
CA TRP A 24 -14.94 -1.39 -4.79
C TRP A 24 -14.89 -1.92 -3.36
N TRP A 25 -15.22 -1.08 -2.38
CA TRP A 25 -15.11 -1.40 -0.97
C TRP A 25 -15.95 -2.61 -0.59
N ARG A 26 -17.23 -2.63 -0.99
CA ARG A 26 -18.12 -3.79 -0.77
C ARG A 26 -17.55 -5.08 -1.38
N ARG A 27 -16.93 -5.00 -2.56
CA ARG A 27 -16.33 -6.16 -3.22
C ARG A 27 -15.06 -6.63 -2.50
N HIS A 28 -14.23 -5.71 -2.03
CA HIS A 28 -13.05 -6.02 -1.23
C HIS A 28 -13.46 -6.70 0.09
N LEU A 29 -14.44 -6.16 0.81
CA LEU A 29 -14.97 -6.73 2.04
C LEU A 29 -15.47 -8.17 1.87
N ALA A 30 -16.14 -8.47 0.75
CA ALA A 30 -16.64 -9.82 0.47
C ALA A 30 -15.53 -10.89 0.34
N VAL A 31 -14.28 -10.48 0.07
CA VAL A 31 -13.12 -11.37 -0.04
C VAL A 31 -12.52 -11.68 1.33
N LEU A 32 -12.53 -10.73 2.26
CA LEU A 32 -11.75 -10.79 3.50
C LEU A 32 -12.04 -12.01 4.39
N PRO A 33 -13.31 -12.41 4.64
CA PRO A 33 -13.60 -13.53 5.54
C PRO A 33 -13.00 -14.87 5.09
N ARG A 34 -12.74 -15.04 3.79
CA ARG A 34 -12.16 -16.28 3.23
C ARG A 34 -10.64 -16.34 3.38
N PHE A 35 -9.98 -15.20 3.50
CA PHE A 35 -8.52 -15.11 3.47
C PHE A 35 -8.02 -14.38 4.72
N PRO A 36 -7.51 -15.10 5.73
CA PRO A 36 -7.09 -14.48 6.99
C PRO A 36 -5.79 -13.64 6.84
N ALA A 37 -4.87 -14.05 5.97
CA ALA A 37 -3.60 -13.36 5.77
C ALA A 37 -3.74 -12.15 4.83
N PRO A 38 -3.21 -10.97 5.18
CA PRO A 38 -3.26 -9.78 4.31
C PRO A 38 -2.66 -10.00 2.92
N ALA A 39 -1.58 -10.77 2.80
CA ALA A 39 -1.00 -11.12 1.50
C ALA A 39 -1.97 -11.93 0.61
N ASP A 40 -2.74 -12.85 1.20
CA ASP A 40 -3.78 -13.61 0.48
C ASP A 40 -4.96 -12.70 0.11
N GLN A 41 -5.34 -11.76 0.98
CA GLN A 41 -6.38 -10.76 0.70
C GLN A 41 -6.00 -9.84 -0.46
N ALA A 42 -4.76 -9.34 -0.49
CA ALA A 42 -4.29 -8.50 -1.58
C ALA A 42 -4.44 -9.20 -2.93
N LEU A 43 -3.92 -10.43 -3.01
CA LEU A 43 -3.93 -11.23 -4.23
C LEU A 43 -5.36 -11.61 -4.66
N ALA A 44 -6.19 -12.08 -3.72
CA ALA A 44 -7.57 -12.46 -3.98
C ALA A 44 -8.44 -11.26 -4.36
N SER A 45 -8.32 -10.14 -3.65
CA SER A 45 -9.06 -8.92 -3.96
C SER A 45 -8.64 -8.37 -5.30
N GLY A 46 -7.34 -8.33 -5.62
CA GLY A 46 -6.84 -7.96 -6.95
C GLY A 46 -7.48 -8.75 -8.08
N PHE A 47 -7.58 -10.08 -7.94
CA PHE A 47 -8.28 -10.95 -8.89
C PHE A 47 -9.78 -10.64 -9.03
N ARG A 48 -10.41 -10.02 -8.03
CA ARG A 48 -11.81 -9.59 -8.06
C ARG A 48 -12.02 -8.18 -8.61
N MET A 49 -10.96 -7.40 -8.82
CA MET A 49 -11.08 -6.02 -9.32
C MET A 49 -11.19 -5.97 -10.83
N ASP A 50 -11.96 -5.02 -11.36
CA ASP A 50 -12.17 -4.83 -12.79
C ASP A 50 -11.06 -4.00 -13.44
N ARG A 51 -10.28 -3.24 -12.65
CA ARG A 51 -9.23 -2.32 -13.12
C ARG A 51 -8.04 -2.24 -12.17
N LEU A 52 -6.91 -1.76 -12.69
CA LEU A 52 -5.66 -1.59 -11.94
C LEU A 52 -5.82 -0.68 -10.71
N GLY A 53 -6.54 0.44 -10.83
CA GLY A 53 -6.72 1.37 -9.72
C GLY A 53 -7.38 0.75 -8.48
N PHE A 54 -8.42 -0.07 -8.68
CA PHE A 54 -9.07 -0.76 -7.57
C PHE A 54 -8.25 -1.95 -7.06
N ALA A 55 -7.46 -2.60 -7.93
CA ALA A 55 -6.48 -3.58 -7.47
C ALA A 55 -5.44 -2.92 -6.55
N PHE A 56 -4.92 -1.74 -6.93
CA PHE A 56 -4.05 -0.94 -6.08
C PHE A 56 -4.69 -0.60 -4.73
N ALA A 57 -5.92 -0.09 -4.72
CA ALA A 57 -6.62 0.25 -3.49
C ALA A 57 -6.75 -0.95 -2.54
N SER A 58 -7.05 -2.14 -3.08
CA SER A 58 -7.09 -3.38 -2.29
C SER A 58 -5.72 -3.81 -1.75
N GLY A 59 -4.66 -3.69 -2.55
CA GLY A 59 -3.29 -3.96 -2.10
C GLY A 59 -2.81 -2.98 -1.04
N TYR A 60 -3.13 -1.69 -1.18
CA TYR A 60 -2.86 -0.65 -0.19
C TYR A 60 -3.56 -0.93 1.14
N HIS A 61 -4.85 -1.29 1.10
CA HIS A 61 -5.58 -1.68 2.32
C HIS A 61 -4.97 -2.91 3.00
N ALA A 62 -4.58 -3.91 2.23
CA ALA A 62 -3.91 -5.09 2.76
C ALA A 62 -2.54 -4.76 3.40
N ALA A 63 -1.77 -3.84 2.81
CA ALA A 63 -0.50 -3.37 3.40
C ALA A 63 -0.71 -2.66 4.75
N LEU A 64 -1.76 -1.83 4.85
CA LEU A 64 -2.15 -1.23 6.13
C LEU A 64 -2.47 -2.31 7.14
N ARG A 65 -3.28 -3.31 6.77
CA ARG A 65 -3.64 -4.41 7.67
C ARG A 65 -2.45 -5.27 8.10
N SER A 66 -1.46 -5.46 7.24
CA SER A 66 -0.26 -6.23 7.62
C SER A 66 0.57 -5.51 8.68
N LEU A 67 0.63 -4.18 8.64
CA LEU A 67 1.44 -3.38 9.56
C LEU A 67 0.66 -2.92 10.81
N PHE A 68 -0.66 -2.79 10.68
CA PHE A 68 -1.57 -2.35 11.74
C PHE A 68 -2.67 -3.41 11.99
N PRO A 69 -2.31 -4.62 12.45
CA PRO A 69 -3.26 -5.73 12.60
C PRO A 69 -4.37 -5.47 13.63
N GLN A 70 -4.19 -4.47 14.50
CA GLN A 70 -5.19 -4.03 15.47
C GLN A 70 -6.33 -3.19 14.87
N LEU A 71 -6.21 -2.76 13.61
CA LEU A 71 -7.27 -1.99 12.95
C LEU A 71 -8.40 -2.92 12.48
N PRO A 72 -9.67 -2.48 12.59
CA PRO A 72 -10.79 -3.25 12.05
C PRO A 72 -10.61 -3.51 10.55
N GLY A 73 -10.75 -4.78 10.14
CA GLY A 73 -10.58 -5.17 8.74
C GLY A 73 -11.66 -4.61 7.81
N ASP A 74 -12.78 -4.18 8.37
CA ASP A 74 -13.95 -3.61 7.71
C ASP A 74 -14.01 -2.08 7.75
N GLN A 75 -12.92 -1.42 8.17
CA GLN A 75 -12.76 0.03 8.09
C GLN A 75 -11.70 0.41 7.06
N ARG A 76 -11.94 1.51 6.34
CA ARG A 76 -10.95 2.09 5.44
C ARG A 76 -9.94 2.92 6.22
N GLY A 77 -8.67 2.55 6.11
CA GLY A 77 -7.55 3.30 6.68
C GLY A 77 -6.85 4.16 5.64
N ALA A 78 -6.25 5.27 6.07
CA ALA A 78 -5.32 6.05 5.27
C ALA A 78 -4.06 6.41 6.08
N LEU A 79 -2.89 6.18 5.50
CA LEU A 79 -1.60 6.63 6.04
C LEU A 79 -1.35 8.09 5.64
N CYS A 80 -1.17 8.96 6.63
CA CYS A 80 -1.03 10.40 6.44
C CYS A 80 0.38 10.85 6.85
N ALA A 81 1.32 10.76 5.90
CA ALA A 81 2.72 11.11 6.14
C ALA A 81 3.14 12.41 5.43
N THR A 82 2.93 12.48 4.11
CA THR A 82 3.38 13.58 3.25
C THR A 82 2.72 14.90 3.61
N GLU A 83 3.52 15.96 3.67
CA GLU A 83 3.09 17.34 3.91
C GLU A 83 3.34 18.21 2.66
N PRO A 84 2.78 19.44 2.58
CA PRO A 84 3.08 20.35 1.47
C PRO A 84 4.59 20.60 1.28
N GLY A 85 5.36 20.61 2.38
CA GLY A 85 6.83 20.73 2.36
C GLY A 85 7.58 19.45 1.97
N GLY A 86 6.88 18.33 1.77
CA GLY A 86 7.43 17.05 1.34
C GLY A 86 7.15 15.88 2.29
N GLY A 87 7.64 14.69 1.91
CA GLY A 87 7.47 13.45 2.67
C GLY A 87 8.71 12.98 3.43
N HIS A 88 9.78 13.80 3.49
CA HIS A 88 10.99 13.40 4.20
C HIS A 88 10.76 13.43 5.73
N PRO A 89 11.12 12.38 6.49
CA PRO A 89 10.83 12.31 7.93
C PRO A 89 11.32 13.50 8.76
N ASN A 90 12.50 14.05 8.41
CA ASN A 90 13.07 15.22 9.09
C ASN A 90 12.37 16.55 8.76
N ALA A 91 11.50 16.57 7.74
CA ALA A 91 10.75 17.73 7.28
C ALA A 91 9.27 17.71 7.72
N ILE A 92 8.86 16.70 8.50
CA ILE A 92 7.52 16.63 9.08
C ILE A 92 7.34 17.71 10.15
N GLU A 93 6.34 18.57 9.95
CA GLU A 93 5.97 19.70 10.80
C GLU A 93 4.64 19.49 11.55
N THR A 94 3.80 18.52 11.16
CA THR A 94 2.59 18.17 11.92
C THR A 94 2.96 17.81 13.36
N THR A 95 2.47 18.57 14.34
CA THR A 95 2.90 18.47 15.74
C THR A 95 1.95 17.65 16.60
N LEU A 96 2.51 16.90 17.55
CA LEU A 96 1.81 16.25 18.65
C LEU A 96 2.34 16.85 19.96
N THR A 97 1.51 17.64 20.63
CA THR A 97 1.90 18.43 21.82
C THR A 97 1.10 18.01 23.04
N PRO A 98 1.70 17.88 24.24
CA PRO A 98 0.95 17.54 25.45
C PRO A 98 -0.14 18.58 25.73
N GLU A 99 -1.36 18.12 26.03
CA GLU A 99 -2.50 18.99 26.40
C GLU A 99 -3.39 18.28 27.42
N GLY A 100 -3.46 18.83 28.64
CA GLY A 100 -4.20 18.21 29.75
C GLY A 100 -3.70 16.79 30.07
N THR A 101 -4.60 15.81 30.04
CA THR A 101 -4.28 14.39 30.25
C THR A 101 -3.95 13.64 28.96
N GLY A 102 -3.96 14.33 27.81
CA GLY A 102 -3.71 13.75 26.50
C GLY A 102 -2.78 14.63 25.68
N TRP A 103 -3.08 14.74 24.38
CA TRP A 103 -2.30 15.49 23.43
C TRP A 103 -3.20 16.27 22.49
N ARG A 104 -2.64 17.31 21.89
CA ARG A 104 -3.20 18.06 20.78
C ARG A 104 -2.38 17.80 19.52
N LEU A 105 -3.09 17.53 18.42
CA LEU A 105 -2.52 17.26 17.11
C LEU A 105 -2.89 18.40 16.15
N ASP A 106 -1.87 19.04 15.57
CA ASP A 106 -2.00 20.20 14.68
C ASP A 106 -1.11 20.03 13.43
N GLY A 107 -1.63 20.28 12.24
CA GLY A 107 -0.81 20.24 11.02
C GLY A 107 -1.57 20.02 9.72
N GLN A 108 -0.83 19.74 8.66
CA GLN A 108 -1.37 19.53 7.32
C GLN A 108 -0.71 18.33 6.64
N LYS A 109 -1.53 17.47 6.04
CA LYS A 109 -1.11 16.36 5.19
C LYS A 109 -1.68 16.53 3.80
N THR A 110 -0.98 15.99 2.81
CA THR A 110 -1.39 16.02 1.40
C THR A 110 -1.17 14.64 0.77
N TYR A 111 -1.81 14.40 -0.37
CA TYR A 111 -1.84 13.10 -1.03
C TYR A 111 -2.29 11.96 -0.12
N VAL A 112 -3.27 12.21 0.76
CA VAL A 112 -3.85 11.16 1.61
C VAL A 112 -4.68 10.22 0.73
N THR A 113 -4.11 9.08 0.35
CA THR A 113 -4.76 8.06 -0.48
C THR A 113 -6.05 7.56 0.17
N LEU A 114 -7.14 7.55 -0.59
CA LEU A 114 -8.50 7.26 -0.13
C LEU A 114 -8.99 8.17 1.01
N GLY A 115 -8.35 9.32 1.25
CA GLY A 115 -8.61 10.16 2.42
C GLY A 115 -10.07 10.57 2.60
N THR A 116 -10.77 10.93 1.53
CA THR A 116 -12.20 11.29 1.57
C THR A 116 -13.14 10.13 1.94
N HIS A 117 -12.63 8.89 1.93
CA HIS A 117 -13.37 7.67 2.27
C HIS A 117 -12.76 6.96 3.48
N ALA A 118 -11.73 7.54 4.11
CA ALA A 118 -11.09 6.95 5.27
C ALA A 118 -11.99 7.11 6.50
N GLU A 119 -12.03 6.06 7.30
CA GLU A 119 -12.65 6.06 8.63
C GLU A 119 -11.58 6.17 9.72
N VAL A 120 -10.39 5.64 9.43
CA VAL A 120 -9.21 5.72 10.31
C VAL A 120 -8.06 6.42 9.58
N LEU A 121 -7.51 7.44 10.22
CA LEU A 121 -6.32 8.15 9.77
C LEU A 121 -5.13 7.73 10.64
N LEU A 122 -4.01 7.37 9.99
CA LEU A 122 -2.75 7.03 10.63
C LEU A 122 -1.77 8.17 10.37
N VAL A 123 -1.74 9.13 11.29
CA VAL A 123 -1.04 10.40 11.14
C VAL A 123 0.37 10.31 11.70
N VAL A 124 1.36 10.62 10.86
CA VAL A 124 2.74 10.80 11.32
C VAL A 124 2.90 12.22 11.85
N ALA A 125 3.28 12.37 13.11
CA ALA A 125 3.46 13.66 13.76
C ALA A 125 4.78 13.74 14.53
N THR A 126 5.29 14.94 14.76
CA THR A 126 6.49 15.23 15.55
C THR A 126 6.15 15.57 17.00
N GLU A 127 6.90 15.01 17.94
CA GLU A 127 6.96 15.45 19.34
C GLU A 127 8.20 16.34 19.60
N GLY A 128 8.73 16.99 18.56
CA GLY A 128 9.96 17.79 18.60
C GLY A 128 11.19 17.01 18.13
N ARG A 129 12.38 17.54 18.44
CA ARG A 129 13.67 16.96 18.04
C ARG A 129 14.41 16.35 19.22
N ASP A 130 15.19 15.30 18.97
CA ASP A 130 16.11 14.73 19.95
C ASP A 130 17.41 15.57 20.08
N ALA A 131 18.30 15.18 20.99
CA ALA A 131 19.56 15.88 21.25
C ALA A 131 20.51 15.90 20.04
N GLN A 132 20.31 15.01 19.07
CA GLN A 132 21.07 14.91 17.82
C GLN A 132 20.35 15.65 16.67
N GLY A 133 19.27 16.37 16.95
CA GLY A 133 18.49 17.12 15.97
C GLY A 133 17.58 16.27 15.10
N ARG A 134 17.44 14.96 15.37
CA ARG A 134 16.56 14.06 14.62
C ARG A 134 15.12 14.25 15.06
N ASN A 135 14.19 14.16 14.11
CA ASN A 135 12.78 14.33 14.39
C ASN A 135 12.23 13.15 15.20
N ARG A 136 11.61 13.41 16.35
CA ARG A 136 10.96 12.39 17.19
C ARG A 136 9.56 12.14 16.66
N LEU A 137 9.43 11.18 15.75
CA LEU A 137 8.17 10.92 15.08
C LEU A 137 7.30 9.95 15.88
N ARG A 138 6.00 10.17 15.86
CA ARG A 138 4.96 9.29 16.40
C ARG A 138 3.95 8.95 15.32
N MET A 139 3.29 7.82 15.50
CA MET A 139 2.15 7.41 14.70
C MET A 139 0.90 7.54 15.55
N VAL A 140 -0.07 8.34 15.10
CA VAL A 140 -1.30 8.65 15.83
C VAL A 140 -2.49 8.13 15.04
N LYS A 141 -3.30 7.27 15.65
CA LYS A 141 -4.56 6.78 15.11
C LYS A 141 -5.65 7.80 15.41
N VAL A 142 -6.31 8.32 14.38
CA VAL A 142 -7.36 9.35 14.52
C VAL A 142 -8.61 8.88 13.78
N ASP A 143 -9.77 9.02 14.41
CA ASP A 143 -11.06 8.85 13.74
C ASP A 143 -11.26 10.00 12.74
N ALA A 144 -11.59 9.69 11.49
CA ALA A 144 -11.72 10.70 10.44
C ALA A 144 -12.84 11.73 10.69
N LYS A 145 -13.77 11.45 11.61
CA LYS A 145 -14.87 12.34 12.03
C LYS A 145 -14.56 13.08 13.34
N ARG A 146 -13.38 12.92 13.91
CA ARG A 146 -13.01 13.59 15.16
C ARG A 146 -13.02 15.12 14.98
N PRO A 147 -13.52 15.91 15.95
CA PRO A 147 -13.49 17.37 15.86
C PRO A 147 -12.07 17.90 15.57
N GLY A 148 -11.96 18.87 14.66
CA GLY A 148 -10.69 19.44 14.19
C GLY A 148 -10.06 18.69 13.00
N VAL A 149 -10.62 17.55 12.58
CA VAL A 149 -10.22 16.82 11.37
C VAL A 149 -11.00 17.35 10.17
N ASN A 150 -10.30 17.96 9.21
CA ASN A 150 -10.89 18.45 7.98
C ASN A 150 -10.23 17.77 6.78
N VAL A 151 -11.02 17.06 5.97
CA VAL A 151 -10.55 16.32 4.80
C VAL A 151 -11.16 16.94 3.54
N GLU A 152 -10.30 17.41 2.64
CA GLU A 152 -10.69 18.07 1.40
C GLU A 152 -10.21 17.25 0.19
N PRO A 153 -11.06 16.97 -0.81
CA PRO A 153 -10.64 16.26 -2.01
C PRO A 153 -9.58 17.05 -2.79
N LEU A 154 -8.56 16.36 -3.27
CA LEU A 154 -7.62 16.91 -4.25
C LEU A 154 -8.07 16.56 -5.68
N PRO A 155 -7.60 17.31 -6.69
CA PRO A 155 -7.81 16.94 -8.09
C PRO A 155 -7.36 15.51 -8.37
N ALA A 156 -8.14 14.81 -9.20
CA ALA A 156 -7.78 13.47 -9.62
C ALA A 156 -6.42 13.46 -10.32
N LEU A 157 -5.60 12.47 -10.01
CA LEU A 157 -4.34 12.26 -10.71
C LEU A 157 -4.63 11.85 -12.16
N SER A 158 -3.71 12.14 -13.09
CA SER A 158 -3.88 11.72 -14.50
C SER A 158 -3.77 10.19 -14.72
N PHE A 159 -3.59 9.43 -13.63
CA PHE A 159 -3.54 7.97 -13.57
C PHE A 159 -4.25 7.53 -12.32
N VAL A 160 -4.86 6.35 -12.39
CA VAL A 160 -5.61 5.77 -11.28
C VAL A 160 -6.59 6.82 -10.69
N PRO A 161 -7.32 7.61 -11.51
CA PRO A 161 -8.20 8.67 -11.03
C PRO A 161 -9.35 8.15 -10.16
N GLU A 162 -9.62 6.84 -10.22
CA GLU A 162 -10.63 6.17 -9.40
C GLU A 162 -10.23 6.04 -7.92
N VAL A 163 -8.95 6.26 -7.59
CA VAL A 163 -8.45 6.26 -6.22
C VAL A 163 -8.22 7.71 -5.78
N PRO A 164 -9.20 8.32 -5.08
CA PRO A 164 -9.11 9.73 -4.70
C PRO A 164 -7.99 9.96 -3.70
N HIS A 165 -7.43 11.17 -3.75
CA HIS A 165 -6.50 11.69 -2.75
C HIS A 165 -7.13 12.89 -2.06
N ALA A 166 -6.70 13.17 -0.84
CA ALA A 166 -7.18 14.29 -0.07
C ALA A 166 -6.04 15.12 0.53
N ALA A 167 -6.32 16.41 0.76
CA ALA A 167 -5.64 17.20 1.76
C ALA A 167 -6.32 16.95 3.11
N LEU A 168 -5.52 16.89 4.16
CA LEU A 168 -6.00 16.73 5.54
C LEU A 168 -5.44 17.90 6.35
N ARG A 169 -6.32 18.62 7.03
CA ARG A 169 -5.98 19.70 7.97
C ARG A 169 -6.43 19.26 9.36
N LEU A 170 -5.53 19.38 10.32
CA LEU A 170 -5.71 19.02 11.71
C LEU A 170 -5.60 20.30 12.53
N GLU A 171 -6.70 20.68 13.19
CA GLU A 171 -6.82 21.92 13.95
C GLU A 171 -7.25 21.59 15.38
N GLY A 172 -6.28 21.58 16.30
CA GLY A 172 -6.53 21.33 17.71
C GLY A 172 -7.17 19.96 18.01
N VAL A 173 -6.82 18.92 17.25
CA VAL A 173 -7.43 17.60 17.42
C VAL A 173 -6.96 16.97 18.72
N THR A 174 -7.88 16.79 19.68
CA THR A 174 -7.58 16.11 20.94
C THR A 174 -7.39 14.61 20.72
N VAL A 175 -6.27 14.07 21.20
CA VAL A 175 -5.96 12.64 21.15
C VAL A 175 -5.54 12.12 22.52
N SER A 176 -6.00 10.92 22.86
CA SER A 176 -5.66 10.23 24.10
C SER A 176 -4.29 9.55 23.99
N ALA A 177 -3.74 9.10 25.12
CA ALA A 177 -2.51 8.29 25.09
C ALA A 177 -2.68 6.97 24.29
N GLU A 178 -3.89 6.40 24.25
CA GLU A 178 -4.20 5.17 23.53
C GLU A 178 -4.29 5.36 22.01
N ASP A 179 -4.57 6.58 21.56
CA ASP A 179 -4.55 6.94 20.14
C ASP A 179 -3.11 6.98 19.60
N VAL A 180 -2.11 7.20 20.46
CA VAL A 180 -0.70 7.25 20.05
C VAL A 180 -0.11 5.84 20.06
N LEU A 181 0.21 5.32 18.88
CA LEU A 181 0.75 3.97 18.75
C LEU A 181 2.15 3.86 19.40
N PRO A 182 2.50 2.69 19.96
CA PRO A 182 3.75 2.50 20.67
C PRO A 182 4.96 2.53 19.72
N GLY A 183 6.11 2.98 20.21
CA GLY A 183 7.36 3.03 19.45
C GLY A 183 7.50 4.25 18.54
N ASP A 184 8.61 4.31 17.82
CA ASP A 184 8.94 5.42 16.93
C ASP A 184 8.14 5.37 15.62
N GLY A 185 7.50 6.49 15.28
CA GLY A 185 6.60 6.67 14.14
C GLY A 185 7.26 6.36 12.79
N TYR A 186 8.57 6.60 12.67
CA TYR A 186 9.29 6.37 11.44
C TYR A 186 9.79 4.94 11.31
N THR A 187 10.63 4.50 12.23
CA THR A 187 11.33 3.21 12.16
C THR A 187 10.40 2.01 12.34
N ARG A 188 9.35 2.13 13.14
CA ARG A 188 8.37 1.05 13.35
C ARG A 188 7.24 1.03 12.33
N TYR A 189 6.82 2.20 11.81
CA TYR A 189 5.64 2.30 10.96
C TYR A 189 5.92 2.85 9.57
N LEU A 190 6.28 4.13 9.43
CA LEU A 190 6.39 4.75 8.12
C LEU A 190 7.45 4.09 7.21
N ARG A 191 8.61 3.74 7.76
CA ARG A 191 9.70 3.10 7.00
C ARG A 191 9.34 1.66 6.59
N PRO A 192 8.84 0.77 7.45
CA PRO A 192 8.43 -0.57 7.02
C PRO A 192 7.20 -0.57 6.12
N PHE A 193 6.27 0.39 6.29
CA PHE A 193 5.06 0.51 5.45
C PHE A 193 5.40 0.56 3.97
N ARG A 194 6.46 1.26 3.58
CA ARG A 194 6.87 1.34 2.17
C ARG A 194 7.11 -0.04 1.56
N THR A 195 7.79 -0.93 2.28
CA THR A 195 8.05 -2.30 1.82
C THR A 195 6.75 -3.11 1.84
N ALA A 196 5.92 -2.98 2.88
CA ALA A 196 4.62 -3.64 2.93
C ALA A 196 3.71 -3.22 1.77
N GLU A 197 3.65 -1.93 1.46
CA GLU A 197 2.91 -1.35 0.34
C GLU A 197 3.41 -1.90 -0.99
N ASP A 198 4.73 -1.84 -1.25
CA ASP A 198 5.31 -2.42 -2.46
C ASP A 198 4.93 -3.90 -2.62
N CYS A 199 5.01 -4.72 -1.57
CA CYS A 199 4.66 -6.14 -1.64
C CYS A 199 3.16 -6.38 -1.93
N HIS A 200 2.27 -5.76 -1.15
CA HIS A 200 0.84 -6.04 -1.21
C HIS A 200 0.18 -5.39 -2.43
N VAL A 201 0.63 -4.21 -2.86
CA VAL A 201 0.18 -3.63 -4.14
C VAL A 201 0.56 -4.55 -5.28
N ASN A 202 1.81 -5.00 -5.37
CA ASN A 202 2.22 -5.90 -6.46
C ASN A 202 1.48 -7.25 -6.41
N LEU A 203 1.14 -7.77 -5.22
CA LEU A 203 0.24 -8.94 -5.10
C LEU A 203 -1.13 -8.70 -5.70
N ALA A 204 -1.76 -7.56 -5.39
CA ALA A 204 -3.06 -7.24 -5.96
C ALA A 204 -3.00 -7.03 -7.48
N VAL A 205 -1.93 -6.41 -7.98
CA VAL A 205 -1.68 -6.26 -9.42
C VAL A 205 -1.50 -7.62 -10.08
N LEU A 206 -0.72 -8.53 -9.49
CA LEU A 206 -0.55 -9.89 -10.00
C LEU A 206 -1.88 -10.65 -10.04
N GLY A 207 -2.71 -10.53 -9.00
CA GLY A 207 -4.06 -11.11 -8.98
C GLY A 207 -4.92 -10.58 -10.13
N TRP A 208 -4.88 -9.27 -10.37
CA TRP A 208 -5.59 -8.63 -11.48
C TRP A 208 -5.03 -9.05 -12.86
N LEU A 209 -3.71 -9.15 -13.04
CA LEU A 209 -3.10 -9.60 -14.29
C LEU A 209 -3.43 -11.07 -14.59
N VAL A 210 -3.43 -11.95 -13.57
CA VAL A 210 -3.88 -13.34 -13.73
C VAL A 210 -5.34 -13.40 -14.20
N LYS A 211 -6.21 -12.55 -13.64
CA LYS A 211 -7.60 -12.41 -14.09
C LYS A 211 -7.69 -11.99 -15.55
N VAL A 212 -7.02 -10.90 -15.93
CA VAL A 212 -7.01 -10.40 -17.32
C VAL A 212 -6.50 -11.48 -18.27
N GLY A 213 -5.38 -12.11 -17.93
CA GLY A 213 -4.81 -13.16 -18.76
C GLY A 213 -5.71 -14.37 -18.92
N ARG A 214 -6.43 -14.78 -17.87
CA ARG A 214 -7.43 -15.87 -17.97
C ARG A 214 -8.63 -15.47 -18.81
N ARG A 215 -9.17 -14.26 -18.62
CA ARG A 215 -10.33 -13.74 -19.36
C ARG A 215 -10.04 -13.58 -20.85
N CYS A 216 -8.84 -13.12 -21.20
CA CYS A 216 -8.45 -12.79 -22.58
C CYS A 216 -7.63 -13.90 -23.25
N GLY A 217 -7.53 -15.09 -22.65
CA GLY A 217 -6.86 -16.23 -23.27
C GLY A 217 -5.36 -16.05 -23.50
N TRP A 218 -4.66 -15.33 -22.62
CA TRP A 218 -3.20 -15.15 -22.72
C TRP A 218 -2.46 -16.50 -22.71
N PRO A 219 -1.25 -16.56 -23.31
CA PRO A 219 -0.45 -17.78 -23.35
C PRO A 219 -0.33 -18.45 -21.97
N VAL A 220 -0.45 -19.79 -21.95
CA VAL A 220 -0.39 -20.58 -20.70
C VAL A 220 0.87 -20.26 -19.91
N ALA A 221 2.03 -20.26 -20.58
CA ALA A 221 3.32 -19.95 -19.95
C ALA A 221 3.36 -18.56 -19.28
N LEU A 222 2.70 -17.56 -19.86
CA LEU A 222 2.62 -16.22 -19.27
C LEU A 222 1.74 -16.22 -18.01
N ARG A 223 0.60 -16.93 -18.05
CA ARG A 223 -0.27 -17.06 -16.89
C ARG A 223 0.40 -17.83 -15.74
N GLU A 224 1.14 -18.89 -16.05
CA GLU A 224 1.91 -19.66 -15.07
C GLU A 224 3.04 -18.82 -14.44
N GLU A 225 3.73 -18.01 -15.24
CA GLU A 225 4.74 -17.07 -14.75
C GLU A 225 4.15 -16.04 -13.78
N LEU A 226 3.00 -15.42 -14.12
CA LEU A 226 2.30 -14.49 -13.22
C LEU A 226 1.89 -15.15 -11.89
N VAL A 227 1.41 -16.39 -11.92
CA VAL A 227 1.06 -17.15 -10.71
C VAL A 227 2.32 -17.48 -9.88
N SER A 228 3.43 -17.85 -10.53
CA SER A 228 4.71 -18.10 -9.86
C SER A 228 5.22 -16.84 -9.15
N LEU A 229 5.16 -15.68 -9.83
CA LEU A 229 5.50 -14.39 -9.23
C LEU A 229 4.59 -14.01 -8.08
N ALA A 230 3.30 -14.35 -8.15
CA ALA A 230 2.37 -14.14 -7.03
C ALA A 230 2.78 -14.97 -5.81
N VAL A 231 3.24 -16.21 -5.99
CA VAL A 231 3.74 -17.06 -4.89
C VAL A 231 5.02 -16.46 -4.29
N LEU A 232 5.97 -16.04 -5.13
CA LEU A 232 7.21 -15.38 -4.69
C LEU A 232 6.91 -14.11 -3.89
N MET A 233 6.12 -13.19 -4.44
CA MET A 233 5.79 -11.94 -3.79
C MET A 233 5.00 -12.16 -2.50
N ARG A 234 4.14 -13.19 -2.45
CA ARG A 234 3.40 -13.56 -1.25
C ARG A 234 4.31 -14.03 -0.13
N ALA A 235 5.33 -14.83 -0.45
CA ALA A 235 6.32 -15.23 0.54
C ALA A 235 6.99 -14.00 1.15
N LEU A 236 7.49 -13.09 0.30
CA LEU A 236 8.15 -11.85 0.73
C LEU A 236 7.23 -10.90 1.51
N ALA A 237 5.93 -10.86 1.18
CA ALA A 237 4.95 -10.04 1.88
C ALA A 237 4.65 -10.49 3.32
N GLN A 238 5.01 -11.73 3.68
CA GLN A 238 4.81 -12.29 5.03
C GLN A 238 6.05 -12.18 5.92
N GLU A 239 7.20 -11.79 5.35
CA GLU A 239 8.45 -11.57 6.09
C GLU A 239 8.45 -10.20 6.79
N ASP A 240 9.42 -9.97 7.69
CA ASP A 240 9.61 -8.66 8.32
C ASP A 240 10.00 -7.62 7.23
N PRO A 241 9.16 -6.59 6.97
CA PRO A 241 9.45 -5.56 5.99
C PRO A 241 10.70 -4.70 6.30
N SER A 242 11.28 -4.85 7.50
CA SER A 242 12.50 -4.16 7.95
C SER A 242 13.78 -4.95 7.69
N ASP A 243 13.67 -6.25 7.39
CA ASP A 243 14.81 -7.15 7.23
C ASP A 243 15.60 -6.84 5.94
N PRO A 244 16.93 -6.63 6.03
CA PRO A 244 17.79 -6.45 4.86
C PRO A 244 17.74 -7.60 3.83
N GLY A 245 17.66 -8.85 4.27
CA GLY A 245 17.55 -10.03 3.40
C GLY A 245 16.28 -9.99 2.55
N VAL A 246 15.17 -9.51 3.11
CA VAL A 246 13.91 -9.28 2.36
C VAL A 246 14.11 -8.24 1.27
N HIS A 247 14.84 -7.15 1.53
CA HIS A 247 15.10 -6.12 0.50
C HIS A 247 16.00 -6.63 -0.63
N VAL A 248 16.95 -7.53 -0.33
CA VAL A 248 17.76 -8.21 -1.35
C VAL A 248 16.88 -9.10 -2.23
N ALA A 249 16.05 -9.95 -1.63
CA ALA A 249 15.15 -10.83 -2.36
C ALA A 249 14.12 -10.05 -3.19
N LEU A 250 13.56 -8.96 -2.64
CA LEU A 250 12.66 -8.06 -3.36
C LEU A 250 13.32 -7.41 -4.58
N GLY A 251 14.61 -7.07 -4.51
CA GLY A 251 15.35 -6.57 -5.68
C GLY A 251 15.26 -7.53 -6.87
N GLY A 252 15.48 -8.83 -6.64
CA GLY A 252 15.33 -9.87 -7.66
C GLY A 252 13.87 -10.08 -8.08
N ALA A 253 12.93 -10.06 -7.14
CA ALA A 253 11.51 -10.21 -7.42
C ALA A 253 10.96 -9.09 -8.32
N PHE A 254 11.34 -7.83 -8.07
CA PHE A 254 10.95 -6.71 -8.92
C PHE A 254 11.54 -6.79 -10.32
N THR A 255 12.79 -7.25 -10.47
CA THR A 255 13.36 -7.51 -11.81
C THR A 255 12.59 -8.59 -12.56
N GLN A 256 12.20 -9.68 -11.90
CA GLN A 256 11.41 -10.74 -12.54
C GLN A 256 10.00 -10.25 -12.91
N LEU A 257 9.36 -9.48 -12.03
CA LEU A 257 8.06 -8.86 -12.32
C LEU A 257 8.14 -7.94 -13.54
N GLN A 258 9.14 -7.06 -13.60
CA GLN A 258 9.32 -6.16 -14.73
C GLN A 258 9.47 -6.92 -16.06
N ARG A 259 10.26 -8.00 -16.08
CA ARG A 259 10.39 -8.87 -17.27
C ARG A 259 9.07 -9.53 -17.66
N ALA A 260 8.28 -10.00 -16.69
CA ALA A 260 6.98 -10.58 -16.97
C ALA A 260 5.99 -9.54 -17.54
N LEU A 261 6.03 -8.30 -17.04
CA LEU A 261 5.22 -7.20 -17.59
C LEU A 261 5.61 -6.88 -19.04
N GLU A 262 6.91 -6.83 -19.35
CA GLU A 262 7.40 -6.65 -20.72
C GLU A 262 6.91 -7.76 -21.65
N ARG A 263 6.91 -9.01 -21.18
CA ARG A 263 6.36 -10.16 -21.93
C ARG A 263 4.83 -10.10 -22.11
N CYS A 264 4.12 -9.39 -21.23
CA CYS A 264 2.68 -9.18 -21.38
C CYS A 264 2.35 -8.16 -22.49
N GLU A 265 3.28 -7.30 -22.92
CA GLU A 265 2.99 -6.18 -23.83
C GLU A 265 2.28 -6.62 -25.12
N THR A 266 2.73 -7.70 -25.78
CA THR A 266 2.05 -8.24 -26.97
C THR A 266 0.68 -8.85 -26.66
N ALA A 267 0.51 -9.45 -25.47
CA ALA A 267 -0.74 -10.08 -25.09
C ALA A 267 -1.89 -9.07 -24.87
N TRP A 268 -1.59 -7.78 -24.70
CA TRP A 268 -2.59 -6.71 -24.61
C TRP A 268 -3.33 -6.42 -25.92
N GLU A 269 -2.83 -6.88 -27.07
CA GLU A 269 -3.53 -6.74 -28.36
C GLU A 269 -4.90 -7.44 -28.35
N GLY A 270 -5.00 -8.58 -27.67
CA GLY A 270 -6.23 -9.37 -27.52
C GLY A 270 -7.16 -8.92 -26.38
N VAL A 271 -6.88 -7.79 -25.73
CA VAL A 271 -7.68 -7.24 -24.64
C VAL A 271 -8.61 -6.15 -25.16
N ASP A 272 -9.81 -6.03 -24.57
CA ASP A 272 -10.77 -4.97 -24.90
C ASP A 272 -10.16 -3.56 -24.76
N VAL A 273 -10.62 -2.64 -25.61
CA VAL A 273 -10.08 -1.29 -25.74
C VAL A 273 -10.08 -0.55 -24.39
N GLU A 274 -11.19 -0.63 -23.65
CA GLU A 274 -11.35 0.07 -22.38
C GLU A 274 -10.32 -0.41 -21.33
N THR A 275 -10.16 -1.72 -21.16
CA THR A 275 -9.18 -2.27 -20.22
C THR A 275 -7.75 -1.91 -20.64
N ARG A 276 -7.45 -1.95 -21.94
CA ARG A 276 -6.12 -1.61 -22.48
C ARG A 276 -5.77 -0.13 -22.30
N GLU A 277 -6.70 0.77 -22.56
CA GLU A 277 -6.49 2.21 -22.36
C GLU A 277 -6.25 2.55 -20.89
N ARG A 278 -7.02 1.94 -19.98
CA ARG A 278 -6.80 2.07 -18.52
C ARG A 278 -5.43 1.52 -18.11
N TRP A 279 -5.02 0.36 -18.64
CA TRP A 279 -3.67 -0.19 -18.40
C TRP A 279 -2.58 0.80 -18.83
N GLN A 280 -2.66 1.33 -20.05
CA GLN A 280 -1.66 2.28 -20.57
C GLN A 280 -1.58 3.56 -19.73
N ARG A 281 -2.73 4.08 -19.30
CA ARG A 281 -2.82 5.25 -18.40
C ARG A 281 -2.22 4.96 -17.03
N ASP A 282 -2.51 3.79 -16.46
CA ASP A 282 -2.29 3.51 -15.04
C ASP A 282 -0.98 2.78 -14.73
N ARG A 283 -0.35 2.11 -15.71
CA ARG A 283 0.85 1.29 -15.49
C ARG A 283 2.04 2.03 -14.88
N ARG A 284 2.10 3.36 -15.03
CA ARG A 284 3.09 4.21 -14.35
C ARG A 284 3.05 4.14 -12.82
N LEU A 285 1.93 3.67 -12.25
CA LEU A 285 1.82 3.34 -10.84
C LEU A 285 2.93 2.36 -10.39
N LEU A 286 3.29 1.40 -11.25
CA LEU A 286 4.29 0.37 -10.95
C LEU A 286 5.72 0.95 -10.89
N GLU A 287 5.95 2.05 -11.58
CA GLU A 287 7.24 2.75 -11.61
C GLU A 287 7.43 3.66 -10.39
N LEU A 288 6.35 3.98 -9.67
CA LEU A 288 6.42 4.86 -8.51
C LEU A 288 7.40 4.34 -7.46
N ALA A 289 8.27 5.24 -7.01
CA ALA A 289 9.29 5.00 -6.00
C ALA A 289 10.30 3.87 -6.32
N SER A 290 10.53 3.60 -7.62
CA SER A 290 11.68 2.80 -8.10
C SER A 290 13.01 3.27 -7.49
N ARG A 291 13.22 4.59 -7.40
CA ARG A 291 14.42 5.16 -6.75
C ARG A 291 14.54 4.75 -5.27
N VAL A 292 13.43 4.76 -4.53
CA VAL A 292 13.42 4.36 -3.11
C VAL A 292 13.73 2.87 -2.95
N ARG A 293 13.18 2.03 -3.83
CA ARG A 293 13.48 0.58 -3.85
C ARG A 293 14.96 0.32 -4.11
N MET A 294 15.58 1.03 -5.07
CA MET A 294 17.01 0.93 -5.34
C MET A 294 17.87 1.33 -4.14
N MET A 295 17.59 2.47 -3.50
CA MET A 295 18.31 2.91 -2.31
C MET A 295 18.19 1.91 -1.14
N ARG A 296 17.02 1.28 -0.96
CA ARG A 296 16.82 0.24 0.07
C ARG A 296 17.63 -1.01 -0.23
N LEU A 297 17.63 -1.46 -1.47
CA LEU A 297 18.42 -2.62 -1.90
C LEU A 297 19.93 -2.38 -1.67
N GLU A 298 20.44 -1.21 -2.03
CA GLU A 298 21.84 -0.84 -1.78
C GLU A 298 22.16 -0.82 -0.29
N SER A 299 21.34 -0.15 0.52
CA SER A 299 21.50 -0.11 1.98
C SER A 299 21.47 -1.51 2.61
N ALA A 300 20.59 -2.39 2.12
CA ALA A 300 20.50 -3.76 2.60
C ALA A 300 21.75 -4.58 2.28
N ARG A 301 22.28 -4.47 1.05
CA ARG A 301 23.53 -5.13 0.65
C ARG A 301 24.71 -4.66 1.50
N GLN A 302 24.82 -3.35 1.75
CA GLN A 302 25.87 -2.79 2.61
C GLN A 302 25.79 -3.32 4.04
N LYS A 303 24.60 -3.39 4.63
CA LYS A 303 24.39 -3.92 5.98
C LYS A 303 24.78 -5.39 6.10
N LEU A 304 24.40 -6.21 5.13
CA LEU A 304 24.73 -7.64 5.13
C LEU A 304 26.23 -7.89 4.88
N ALA A 305 26.88 -7.08 4.04
CA ALA A 305 28.31 -7.18 3.79
C ALA A 305 29.16 -6.72 4.99
N GLY A 306 28.69 -5.74 5.77
CA GLY A 306 29.37 -5.23 6.96
C GLY A 306 29.14 -6.04 8.25
N GLY A 307 28.27 -7.05 8.23
CA GLY A 307 27.94 -7.88 9.40
C GLY A 307 28.85 -9.10 9.62
N GLY A 308 29.97 -9.20 8.90
CA GLY A 308 30.91 -10.33 8.96
C GLY A 308 32.19 -10.09 9.75
N SER A 309 32.24 -9.06 10.60
CA SER A 309 33.45 -8.70 11.36
C SER A 309 33.12 -8.30 12.80
N ASP A 310 32.47 -9.20 13.53
CA ASP A 310 32.48 -9.26 15.01
C ASP A 310 31.98 -10.66 15.40
N ASP A 311 32.88 -11.64 15.35
CA ASP A 311 32.83 -12.96 16.02
C ASP A 311 34.18 -13.19 16.70
#